data_AF-A0A3D3PED5-F1
#
_entry.id   AF-A0A3D3PED5-F1
#
_cell.length_a   1.000
_cell.length_b   1.000
_cell.length_c   1.000
_cell.angle_alpha   90.00
_cell.angle_beta   90.00
_cell.angle_gamma   90.00
#
_symmetry.space_group_name_H-M   'P 1'
#
loop_
_entity.id
_entity.type
_entity.pdbx_description
1 polymer ?
#
loop_
_entity_poly.entity_id
_entity_poly.type
_entity_poly.pdbx_seq_one_letter_code
_entity_poly.pdbx_strand_id
1 'polypeptide(L)'
;MAADTISMTKLKQLFLLHQNGESQRNIAKVIGISKNTVKKYIRLAKLKGNEVQDLVQQEDYEQEKLFAEPGIESRDRERDLEPFYPYLDKVLKDT
;
A
#
# COMPACT_ATOMS: atom_id res chain seq x y z
N MET A 1 4.08 17.81 0.51
CA MET A 1 5.29 17.12 0.00
C MET A 1 4.84 16.32 -1.19
N ALA A 2 5.23 16.71 -2.40
CA ALA A 2 4.89 15.98 -3.61
C ALA A 2 5.47 14.56 -3.47
N ALA A 3 4.60 13.58 -3.31
CA ALA A 3 5.02 12.20 -3.16
C ALA A 3 5.60 11.76 -4.50
N ASP A 4 6.93 11.67 -4.59
CA ASP A 4 7.58 11.05 -5.75
C ASP A 4 6.93 9.68 -5.95
N THR A 5 6.14 9.58 -7.01
CA THR A 5 5.53 8.33 -7.43
C THR A 5 6.67 7.39 -7.81
N ILE A 6 6.64 6.17 -7.27
CA ILE A 6 7.62 5.15 -7.67
C ILE A 6 7.51 4.95 -9.20
N SER A 7 8.63 4.88 -9.90
CA SER A 7 8.60 4.57 -11.33
C SER A 7 8.07 3.15 -11.56
N MET A 8 7.38 2.92 -12.69
CA MET A 8 6.83 1.59 -13.02
C MET A 8 7.93 0.52 -13.08
N THR A 9 9.12 0.86 -13.60
CA THR A 9 10.28 -0.04 -13.60
C THR A 9 10.66 -0.50 -12.18
N LYS A 10 10.71 0.43 -11.21
CA LYS A 10 11.00 0.09 -9.81
C LYS A 10 9.86 -0.71 -9.18
N LEU A 11 8.62 -0.44 -9.59
CA LEU A 11 7.45 -1.18 -9.13
C LEU A 11 7.47 -2.64 -9.60
N LYS A 12 7.82 -2.89 -10.87
CA LYS A 12 8.02 -4.25 -11.41
C LYS A 12 9.15 -4.98 -10.70
N GLN A 13 10.29 -4.32 -10.48
CA GLN A 13 11.39 -4.89 -9.71
C GLN A 13 10.99 -5.27 -8.28
N LEU A 14 10.18 -4.42 -7.62
CA LEU A 14 9.63 -4.70 -6.30
C LEU A 14 8.80 -5.97 -6.30
N PHE A 15 7.89 -6.12 -7.27
CA PHE A 15 7.04 -7.30 -7.39
C PHE A 15 7.86 -8.56 -7.69
N LEU A 16 8.81 -8.48 -8.62
CA LEU A 16 9.71 -9.59 -8.95
C LEU A 16 10.53 -10.06 -7.74
N LEU A 17 11.15 -9.15 -7.00
CA LEU A 17 11.91 -9.51 -5.80
C LEU A 17 11.00 -10.07 -4.71
N HIS A 18 9.80 -9.51 -4.53
CA HIS A 18 8.85 -10.03 -3.56
C HIS A 18 8.40 -11.46 -3.89
N GLN A 19 8.16 -11.75 -5.17
CA GLN A 19 7.86 -13.10 -5.66
C GLN A 19 8.99 -14.08 -5.40
N ASN A 20 10.24 -13.64 -5.55
CA ASN A 20 11.43 -14.45 -5.25
C ASN A 20 11.66 -14.69 -3.74
N GLY A 21 10.75 -14.23 -2.87
CA GLY A 21 10.82 -14.44 -1.42
C GLY A 21 11.73 -13.44 -0.70
N GLU A 22 12.18 -12.37 -1.36
CA GLU A 22 13.03 -11.36 -0.74
C GLU A 22 12.30 -10.61 0.39
N SER A 23 13.02 -10.35 1.47
CA SER A 23 12.46 -9.58 2.58
C SER A 23 12.19 -8.14 2.15
N GLN A 24 11.11 -7.53 2.67
CA GLN A 24 10.78 -6.13 2.38
C GLN A 24 11.93 -5.15 2.69
N ARG A 25 12.78 -5.49 3.67
CA ARG A 25 13.97 -4.70 4.00
C ARG A 25 15.03 -4.82 2.91
N ASN A 26 15.23 -5.99 2.33
CA ASN A 26 16.20 -6.18 1.25
C ASN A 26 15.73 -5.50 -0.03
N ILE A 27 14.45 -5.68 -0.39
CA ILE A 27 13.82 -5.01 -1.54
C ILE A 27 14.00 -3.49 -1.47
N ALA A 28 13.72 -2.89 -0.30
CA ALA A 28 13.89 -1.46 -0.07
C ALA A 28 15.33 -0.99 -0.35
N LYS A 29 16.33 -1.78 0.09
CA LYS A 29 17.74 -1.48 -0.14
C LYS A 29 18.13 -1.60 -1.60
N VAL A 30 17.73 -2.69 -2.27
CA VAL A 30 18.08 -2.98 -3.66
C VAL A 30 17.50 -1.93 -4.62
N ILE A 31 16.24 -1.54 -4.41
CA ILE A 31 15.53 -0.60 -5.29
C ILE A 31 15.83 0.87 -4.91
N GLY A 32 16.32 1.11 -3.69
CA GLY A 32 16.58 2.45 -3.16
C GLY A 32 15.30 3.20 -2.84
N ILE A 33 14.35 2.55 -2.16
CA ILE A 33 13.08 3.14 -1.72
C ILE A 33 12.83 2.84 -0.24
N SER A 34 11.86 3.52 0.37
CA SER A 34 11.52 3.25 1.77
C SER A 34 10.84 1.88 1.93
N LYS A 35 11.10 1.19 3.05
CA LYS A 35 10.38 -0.04 3.43
C LYS A 35 8.85 0.17 3.48
N ASN A 36 8.40 1.37 3.83
CA ASN A 36 6.99 1.72 3.87
C ASN A 36 6.37 1.77 2.47
N THR A 37 7.12 2.26 1.48
CA THR A 37 6.74 2.21 0.07
C THR A 37 6.60 0.76 -0.40
N VAL A 38 7.57 -0.10 -0.07
CA VAL A 38 7.49 -1.55 -0.36
C VAL A 38 6.22 -2.16 0.24
N LYS A 39 5.97 -1.91 1.53
CA LYS A 39 4.79 -2.42 2.24
C LYS A 39 3.48 -1.90 1.63
N LYS A 40 3.42 -0.62 1.23
CA LYS A 40 2.26 0.00 0.59
C LYS A 40 1.91 -0.72 -0.72
N TYR A 41 2.87 -0.90 -1.62
CA TYR A 41 2.60 -1.49 -2.94
C TYR A 41 2.29 -2.99 -2.87
N ILE A 42 2.94 -3.75 -1.98
CA ILE A 42 2.55 -5.16 -1.73
C ILE A 42 1.11 -5.23 -1.22
N ARG A 43 0.71 -4.32 -0.32
CA ARG A 43 -0.68 -4.29 0.19
C ARG A 43 -1.67 -3.92 -0.91
N LEU A 44 -1.35 -2.94 -1.75
CA LEU A 44 -2.21 -2.53 -2.87
C LEU A 44 -2.40 -3.66 -3.88
N ALA A 45 -1.33 -4.39 -4.23
CA ALA A 45 -1.41 -5.58 -5.09
C ALA A 45 -2.41 -6.62 -4.54
N LYS A 46 -2.29 -6.95 -3.24
CA LYS A 46 -3.21 -7.89 -2.57
C LYS A 46 -4.66 -7.42 -2.53
N LEU A 47 -4.89 -6.13 -2.27
CA LEU A 47 -6.24 -5.55 -2.22
C LEU A 47 -6.93 -5.59 -3.58
N LYS A 48 -6.17 -5.39 -4.66
CA LYS A 48 -6.69 -5.45 -6.03
C LYS A 48 -6.84 -6.89 -6.56
N GLY A 49 -6.61 -7.91 -5.72
CA GLY A 49 -6.81 -9.32 -6.07
C GLY A 49 -5.82 -9.89 -7.07
N ASN A 50 -4.73 -9.17 -7.38
CA ASN A 50 -3.75 -9.60 -8.34
C ASN A 50 -2.66 -10.42 -7.67
N GLU A 51 -2.33 -11.57 -8.23
CA GLU A 51 -1.09 -12.24 -7.87
C GLU A 51 0.08 -11.40 -8.37
N VAL A 52 1.13 -11.34 -7.57
CA VAL A 52 2.35 -10.57 -7.88
C VAL A 52 2.95 -11.03 -9.22
N GLN A 53 2.72 -12.28 -9.59
CA GLN A 53 3.14 -12.92 -10.84
C GLN A 53 2.48 -12.27 -12.07
N ASP A 54 1.18 -12.01 -12.00
CA ASP A 54 0.43 -11.36 -13.09
C ASP A 54 0.86 -9.90 -13.27
N LEU A 55 1.09 -9.22 -12.14
CA LEU A 55 1.53 -7.82 -12.15
C LEU A 55 2.88 -7.65 -12.85
N VAL A 56 3.81 -8.59 -12.72
CA VAL A 56 5.13 -8.50 -13.37
C VAL A 56 5.02 -8.58 -14.89
N GLN A 57 4.04 -9.36 -15.41
CA GLN A 57 3.84 -9.56 -16.85
C GLN A 57 3.01 -8.46 -17.51
N GLN A 58 2.28 -7.66 -16.73
CA GLN A 58 1.50 -6.55 -17.27
C GLN A 58 2.38 -5.46 -17.91
N GLU A 59 1.87 -4.85 -18.97
CA GLU A 59 2.49 -3.67 -19.56
C GLU A 59 2.45 -2.48 -18.61
N ASP A 60 3.41 -1.57 -18.78
CA ASP A 60 3.57 -0.40 -17.90
C ASP A 60 2.31 0.48 -17.88
N TYR A 61 1.61 0.61 -19.02
CA TYR A 61 0.36 1.37 -19.12
C TYR A 61 -0.77 0.77 -18.26
N GLU A 62 -0.92 -0.56 -18.27
CA GLU A 62 -1.94 -1.25 -17.49
C GLU A 62 -1.64 -1.18 -15.99
N GLN A 63 -0.37 -1.27 -15.61
CA GLN A 63 0.06 -1.04 -14.23
C GLN A 63 -0.18 0.42 -13.80
N GLU A 64 0.14 1.38 -14.66
CA GLU A 64 -0.06 2.79 -14.37
C GLU A 64 -1.55 3.06 -14.12
N LYS A 65 -2.46 2.56 -14.96
CA LYS A 65 -3.90 2.62 -14.70
C LYS A 65 -4.30 1.93 -13.39
N LEU A 66 -3.74 0.75 -13.13
CA LEU A 66 -4.03 -0.03 -11.92
C LEU A 66 -3.57 0.68 -10.64
N PHE A 67 -2.48 1.44 -10.67
CA PHE A 67 -1.92 2.12 -9.49
C PHE A 67 -2.11 3.64 -9.47
N ALA A 68 -2.62 4.24 -10.55
CA ALA A 68 -2.98 5.65 -10.64
C ALA A 68 -4.26 5.98 -9.85
N GLU A 69 -5.16 5.02 -9.71
CA GLU A 69 -6.32 5.18 -8.83
C GLU A 69 -5.84 5.20 -7.37
N PRO A 70 -6.24 6.21 -6.56
CA PRO A 70 -6.02 6.21 -5.12
C PRO A 70 -6.95 5.20 -4.44
N GLY A 71 -6.87 3.92 -4.82
CA GLY A 71 -7.59 2.81 -4.23
C GLY A 71 -6.87 2.29 -2.99
N ILE A 72 -6.53 3.18 -2.05
CA ILE A 72 -6.54 2.73 -0.67
C ILE A 72 -8.01 2.83 -0.31
N GLU A 73 -8.71 1.70 -0.16
CA GLU A 73 -9.93 1.73 0.63
C GLU A 73 -9.57 2.42 1.93
N SER A 74 -10.03 3.66 2.04
CA SER A 74 -10.06 4.36 3.30
C SER A 74 -10.90 3.44 4.15
N ARG A 75 -10.27 2.67 5.06
CA ARG A 75 -11.02 2.22 6.24
C ARG A 75 -11.76 3.46 6.68
N ASP A 76 -13.07 3.35 6.78
CA ASP A 76 -13.89 4.45 7.23
C ASP A 76 -13.57 4.64 8.71
N ARG A 77 -12.43 5.30 8.97
CA ARG A 77 -11.83 5.42 10.31
C ARG A 77 -12.79 6.13 11.24
N GLU A 78 -13.64 6.98 10.65
CA GLU A 78 -14.74 7.64 11.32
C GLU A 78 -15.75 6.59 11.81
N ARG A 79 -16.22 5.70 10.94
CA ARG A 79 -17.11 4.58 11.32
C ARG A 79 -16.46 3.59 12.30
N ASP A 80 -15.17 3.31 12.16
CA ASP A 80 -14.41 2.45 13.09
C ASP A 80 -14.34 3.07 14.51
N LEU A 81 -14.48 4.40 14.62
CA LEU A 81 -14.40 5.14 15.89
C LEU A 81 -15.77 5.35 16.57
N GLU A 82 -16.88 5.29 15.83
CA GLU A 82 -18.24 5.47 16.37
C GLU A 82 -18.53 4.63 17.63
N PRO A 83 -18.13 3.34 17.73
CA PRO A 83 -18.38 2.54 18.93
C PRO A 83 -17.71 3.07 20.21
N PHE A 84 -16.69 3.91 20.08
CA PHE A 84 -15.95 4.49 21.21
C PHE A 84 -16.55 5.81 21.70
N TYR A 85 -17.46 6.45 20.94
CA TYR A 85 -18.05 7.75 21.31
C TYR A 85 -18.79 7.72 22.66
N PRO A 86 -19.61 6.71 23.00
CA PRO A 86 -20.29 6.66 24.30
C PRO A 86 -19.32 6.64 25.49
N TYR A 87 -18.17 6.00 25.33
CA TYR A 87 -17.13 5.96 26.36
C TYR A 87 -16.47 7.33 26.54
N LEU A 88 -16.13 8.00 25.42
CA LEU A 88 -15.52 9.33 25.44
C LEU A 88 -16.46 10.38 26.06
N ASP A 89 -17.75 10.34 25.73
CA ASP A 89 -18.77 11.21 26.31
C ASP A 89 -18.88 11.08 27.82
N LYS A 90 -18.74 9.86 28.35
CA LYS A 90 -18.76 9.61 29.79
C LYS A 90 -17.52 10.20 30.46
N VAL A 91 -16.33 9.92 29.92
CA VAL A 91 -15.06 10.42 30.48
C VAL A 91 -14.99 11.94 30.47
N LEU A 92 -15.48 12.59 29.40
CA LEU A 92 -15.45 14.05 29.28
C LEU A 92 -16.44 14.76 30.24
N LYS A 93 -17.53 14.11 30.63
CA LYS A 93 -18.52 14.65 31.58
C LYS A 93 -18.12 14.46 33.05
N ASP A 94 -17.22 13.50 33.32
CA ASP A 94 -16.70 13.21 34.65
C ASP A 94 -15.49 14.11 35.03
N THR A 95 -15.07 15.01 34.15
CA THR A 95 -14.03 16.07 34.35
C THR A 95 -14.64 17.46 34.47
#